data_AF-A0A2P5GLR7-F1
#
_entry.id   AF-A0A2P5GLR7-F1
#
_cell.length_a   1.000
_cell.length_b   1.000
_cell.length_c   1.000
_cell.angle_alpha   90.00
_cell.angle_beta   90.00
_cell.angle_gamma   90.00
#
_symmetry.space_group_name_H-M   'P 1'
#
loop_
_entity.id
_entity.type
_entity.pdbx_description
1 polymer ?
#
loop_
_entity_poly.entity_id
_entity_poly.type
_entity_poly.pdbx_seq_one_letter_code
_entity_poly.pdbx_strand_id
1 'polypeptide(L)'
;MEKRFNIDWDDGLDKLTDLILNDESLPEIHSLIIGNWGDPFESESSQYIIDMLVEHASRFSHLESLFIGDMESEDCEISWIQQGDYSRLYAALPGLKTLIIKGAQDLQLGDIHHEKLEHLEIISGGLHSNVLSELKNARLPALKTLKLYLGIEDYGFDGSLDDVMALASKDLFPALTHLGLMNSGEQDEIARRVLQSDILPQLKVLELSCGTLTDKGGEALLEHKERLQHLEKLDLHYHYLTPEMQKKLLAALSIDIDMSDACHGDRYIHAMITE
;
A
#
# COMPACT_ATOMS: atom_id res chain seq x y z
N MET A 1 10.94 -8.45 -18.13
CA MET A 1 9.84 -9.42 -18.02
C MET A 1 9.30 -9.40 -16.59
N GLU A 2 8.02 -9.70 -16.40
CA GLU A 2 7.43 -9.93 -15.07
C GLU A 2 7.29 -11.44 -14.84
N LYS A 3 7.56 -11.88 -13.61
CA LYS A 3 7.38 -13.29 -13.24
C LYS A 3 6.97 -13.43 -11.78
N ARG A 4 5.94 -14.26 -11.56
CA ARG A 4 5.45 -14.66 -10.24
C ARG A 4 6.00 -16.05 -9.88
N PHE A 5 6.43 -16.18 -8.64
CA PHE A 5 6.79 -17.46 -8.02
C PHE A 5 5.92 -17.70 -6.80
N ASN A 6 5.48 -18.94 -6.66
CA ASN A 6 4.75 -19.43 -5.51
C ASN A 6 5.00 -20.94 -5.37
N ILE A 7 4.78 -21.46 -4.16
CA ILE A 7 4.83 -22.89 -3.86
C ILE A 7 3.52 -23.33 -3.19
N ASP A 8 3.35 -24.64 -3.06
CA ASP A 8 2.21 -25.21 -2.34
C ASP A 8 2.52 -25.25 -0.83
N TRP A 9 1.48 -25.32 0.00
CA TRP A 9 1.55 -25.34 1.46
C TRP A 9 2.40 -26.46 2.08
N ASP A 10 2.58 -27.56 1.35
CA ASP A 10 3.39 -28.70 1.80
C ASP A 10 4.89 -28.52 1.51
N ASP A 11 5.26 -27.45 0.79
CA ASP A 11 6.64 -27.12 0.44
C ASP A 11 7.22 -26.06 1.39
N GLY A 12 8.53 -26.11 1.61
CA GLY A 12 9.24 -25.11 2.41
C GLY A 12 9.77 -23.94 1.58
N LEU A 13 10.06 -22.84 2.28
CA LEU A 13 10.69 -21.64 1.71
C LEU A 13 12.00 -21.91 0.93
N ASP A 14 12.74 -22.95 1.30
CA ASP A 14 13.95 -23.39 0.58
C ASP A 14 13.63 -23.72 -0.87
N LYS A 15 12.53 -24.45 -1.13
CA LYS A 15 12.06 -24.76 -2.48
C LYS A 15 11.74 -23.50 -3.28
N LEU A 16 11.06 -22.51 -2.67
CA LEU A 16 10.75 -21.26 -3.35
C LEU A 16 12.03 -20.50 -3.75
N THR A 17 12.98 -20.38 -2.82
CA THR A 17 14.26 -19.73 -3.12
C THR A 17 15.06 -20.46 -4.18
N ASP A 18 15.07 -21.80 -4.17
CA ASP A 18 15.70 -22.62 -5.20
C ASP A 18 15.04 -22.44 -6.57
N LEU A 19 13.71 -22.35 -6.62
CA LEU A 19 12.98 -22.06 -7.86
C LEU A 19 13.40 -20.72 -8.46
N ILE A 20 13.50 -19.67 -7.62
CA ILE A 20 13.91 -18.34 -8.07
C ILE A 20 15.37 -18.33 -8.52
N LEU A 21 16.26 -18.89 -7.70
CA LEU A 21 17.71 -18.86 -7.93
C LEU A 21 18.15 -19.76 -9.08
N ASN A 22 17.40 -20.80 -9.43
CA ASN A 22 17.72 -21.68 -10.55
C ASN A 22 16.91 -21.37 -11.81
N ASP A 23 16.09 -20.31 -11.79
CA ASP A 23 15.34 -19.89 -12.95
C ASP A 23 16.26 -19.35 -14.06
N GLU A 24 16.26 -20.02 -15.21
CA GLU A 24 17.10 -19.63 -16.35
C GLU A 24 16.78 -18.23 -16.88
N SER A 25 15.55 -17.75 -16.65
CA SER A 25 15.11 -16.43 -17.09
C SER A 25 15.38 -15.31 -16.07
N LEU A 26 15.97 -15.63 -14.91
CA LEU A 26 16.24 -14.66 -13.84
C LEU A 26 16.92 -13.35 -14.32
N PRO A 27 17.93 -13.38 -15.22
CA PRO A 27 18.56 -12.16 -15.71
C PRO A 27 17.64 -11.23 -16.53
N GLU A 28 16.48 -11.73 -16.99
CA GLU A 28 15.51 -10.98 -17.80
C GLU A 28 14.28 -10.54 -16.97
N ILE A 29 14.15 -11.04 -15.73
CA ILE A 29 13.10 -10.66 -14.79
C ILE A 29 13.40 -9.27 -14.23
N HIS A 30 12.55 -8.30 -14.60
CA HIS A 30 12.60 -6.93 -14.06
C HIS A 30 11.50 -6.67 -13.03
N SER A 31 10.44 -7.48 -13.02
CA SER A 31 9.37 -7.45 -12.01
C SER A 31 9.24 -8.84 -11.41
N LEU A 32 9.54 -8.97 -10.11
CA LEU A 32 9.48 -10.22 -9.36
C LEU A 32 8.30 -10.15 -8.41
N ILE A 33 7.40 -11.12 -8.52
CA ILE A 33 6.25 -11.27 -7.62
C ILE A 33 6.43 -12.55 -6.81
N ILE A 34 6.34 -12.41 -5.50
CA ILE A 34 6.38 -13.51 -4.54
C ILE A 34 4.96 -13.69 -4.01
N GLY A 35 4.34 -14.79 -4.43
CA GLY A 35 3.04 -15.22 -3.92
C GLY A 35 3.19 -16.11 -2.70
N ASN A 36 2.36 -17.15 -2.60
CA ASN A 36 2.41 -18.13 -1.52
C ASN A 36 3.81 -18.74 -1.34
N TRP A 37 4.33 -18.72 -0.12
CA TRP A 37 5.66 -19.20 0.25
C TRP A 37 5.68 -20.40 1.19
N GLY A 38 4.58 -21.15 1.30
CA GLY A 38 4.54 -22.39 2.08
C GLY A 38 3.66 -22.22 3.30
N ASP A 39 4.25 -21.96 4.46
CA ASP A 39 3.54 -21.73 5.73
C ASP A 39 3.62 -20.26 6.19
N PRO A 40 2.94 -19.32 5.49
CA PRO A 40 3.11 -17.89 5.68
C PRO A 40 2.59 -17.32 7.01
N PHE A 41 2.04 -18.15 7.90
CA PHE A 41 1.39 -17.71 9.13
C PHE A 41 1.85 -18.41 10.42
N GLU A 42 2.42 -19.63 10.41
CA GLU A 42 2.94 -20.24 11.64
C GLU A 42 4.45 -20.09 11.79
N SER A 43 5.23 -20.63 10.85
CA SER A 43 6.68 -20.84 11.04
C SER A 43 7.59 -20.11 10.05
N GLU A 44 7.03 -19.57 8.97
CA GLU A 44 7.78 -18.97 7.87
C GLU A 44 7.37 -17.52 7.60
N SER A 45 8.37 -16.64 7.47
CA SER A 45 8.17 -15.23 7.14
C SER A 45 8.91 -14.82 5.88
N SER A 46 8.52 -13.67 5.32
CA SER A 46 9.23 -13.12 4.15
C SER A 46 10.71 -12.80 4.41
N GLN A 47 11.17 -12.85 5.67
CA GLN A 47 12.58 -12.64 6.05
C GLN A 47 13.53 -13.55 5.26
N TYR A 48 13.19 -14.82 5.06
CA TYR A 48 14.04 -15.76 4.33
C TYR A 48 14.21 -15.35 2.86
N ILE A 49 13.15 -14.84 2.24
CA ILE A 49 13.17 -14.33 0.87
C ILE A 49 14.01 -13.05 0.80
N ILE A 50 13.85 -12.15 1.77
CA ILE A 50 14.64 -10.91 1.87
C ILE A 50 16.13 -11.24 2.02
N ASP A 51 16.48 -12.16 2.91
CA ASP A 51 17.87 -12.59 3.12
C ASP A 51 18.45 -13.21 1.85
N MET A 52 17.71 -14.06 1.15
CA MET A 52 18.12 -14.61 -0.15
C MET A 52 18.40 -13.50 -1.18
N LEU A 53 17.51 -12.52 -1.32
CA LEU A 53 17.70 -11.39 -2.23
C LEU A 53 18.95 -10.59 -1.88
N VAL A 54 19.19 -10.37 -0.59
CA VAL A 54 20.35 -9.61 -0.10
C VAL A 54 21.66 -10.38 -0.29
N GLU A 55 21.70 -11.67 0.05
CA GLU A 55 22.88 -12.53 -0.09
C GLU A 55 23.29 -12.75 -1.55
N HIS A 56 22.32 -12.69 -2.47
CA HIS A 56 22.52 -12.82 -3.90
C HIS A 56 22.32 -11.52 -4.68
N ALA A 57 22.43 -10.35 -4.01
CA ALA A 57 22.09 -9.03 -4.57
C ALA A 57 22.64 -8.76 -5.98
N SER A 58 23.86 -9.21 -6.31
CA SER A 58 24.42 -9.03 -7.65
C SER A 58 23.58 -9.66 -8.77
N ARG A 59 22.85 -10.74 -8.46
CA ARG A 59 21.96 -11.45 -9.40
C ARG A 59 20.61 -10.76 -9.57
N PHE A 60 20.24 -9.84 -8.69
CA PHE A 60 18.96 -9.13 -8.67
C PHE A 60 19.11 -7.62 -8.90
N SER A 61 20.32 -7.13 -9.12
CA SER A 61 20.61 -5.70 -9.26
C SER A 61 19.89 -5.01 -10.45
N HIS A 62 19.39 -5.77 -11.42
CA HIS A 62 18.59 -5.30 -12.55
C HIS A 62 17.08 -5.25 -12.27
N LEU A 63 16.64 -5.72 -11.10
CA LEU A 63 15.25 -5.73 -10.70
C LEU A 63 14.75 -4.30 -10.51
N GLU A 64 13.61 -4.00 -11.12
CA GLU A 64 12.95 -2.69 -11.05
C GLU A 64 11.65 -2.73 -10.25
N SER A 65 11.03 -3.90 -10.08
CA SER A 65 9.79 -4.08 -9.33
C SER A 65 9.85 -5.33 -8.47
N LEU A 66 9.38 -5.22 -7.23
CA LEU A 66 9.25 -6.31 -6.29
C LEU A 66 7.88 -6.24 -5.61
N PHE A 67 7.13 -7.33 -5.66
CA PHE A 67 5.92 -7.51 -4.88
C PHE A 67 6.11 -8.73 -3.97
N ILE A 68 6.09 -8.52 -2.65
CA ILE A 68 6.11 -9.58 -1.64
C ILE A 68 4.73 -9.75 -1.01
N GLY A 69 4.23 -10.98 -1.02
CA GLY A 69 2.99 -11.37 -0.33
C GLY A 69 1.77 -11.36 -1.23
N ASP A 70 1.93 -11.56 -2.54
CA ASP A 70 0.85 -11.64 -3.52
C ASP A 70 0.03 -12.93 -3.33
N MET A 71 -0.68 -13.01 -2.20
CA MET A 71 -1.46 -14.16 -1.73
C MET A 71 -2.94 -13.79 -1.77
N GLU A 72 -3.76 -14.68 -2.32
CA GLU A 72 -5.21 -14.59 -2.17
C GLU A 72 -5.64 -15.07 -0.77
N SER A 73 -6.89 -14.83 -0.37
CA SER A 73 -7.35 -15.27 0.95
C SER A 73 -7.38 -16.80 1.09
N GLU A 74 -7.47 -17.54 -0.01
CA GLU A 74 -7.27 -19.00 -0.01
C GLU A 74 -5.81 -19.42 0.25
N ASP A 75 -4.84 -18.54 -0.02
CA ASP A 75 -3.41 -18.74 0.23
C ASP A 75 -2.98 -18.23 1.61
N CYS A 76 -3.55 -17.15 2.11
CA CYS A 76 -3.35 -16.66 3.48
C CYS A 76 -4.26 -15.45 3.68
N GLU A 77 -4.97 -15.40 4.81
CA GLU A 77 -5.64 -14.16 5.22
C GLU A 77 -4.59 -13.06 5.41
N ILE A 78 -4.89 -11.84 4.93
CA ILE A 78 -3.91 -10.74 4.88
C ILE A 78 -3.36 -10.38 6.26
N SER A 79 -4.18 -10.53 7.29
CA SER A 79 -3.82 -10.27 8.68
C SER A 79 -2.84 -11.29 9.26
N TRP A 80 -2.68 -12.44 8.61
CA TRP A 80 -1.82 -13.54 9.08
C TRP A 80 -0.48 -13.62 8.35
N ILE A 81 -0.33 -12.90 7.23
CA ILE A 81 0.90 -12.93 6.42
C ILE A 81 2.08 -12.36 7.22
N GLN A 82 2.99 -13.22 7.64
CA GLN A 82 4.21 -12.85 8.36
C GLN A 82 5.24 -12.21 7.42
N GLN A 83 5.51 -10.94 7.66
CA GLN A 83 6.57 -10.17 6.99
C GLN A 83 7.89 -10.25 7.74
N GLY A 84 8.89 -9.51 7.27
CA GLY A 84 10.23 -9.44 7.86
C GLY A 84 10.81 -8.02 7.86
N ASP A 85 12.13 -7.95 8.01
CA ASP A 85 12.91 -6.72 8.04
C ASP A 85 13.51 -6.39 6.66
N TYR A 86 13.00 -5.31 6.07
CA TYR A 86 13.35 -4.80 4.74
C TYR A 86 14.56 -3.85 4.77
N SER A 87 15.14 -3.55 5.94
CA SER A 87 16.24 -2.57 6.09
C SER A 87 17.39 -2.79 5.12
N ARG A 88 17.75 -4.05 4.88
CA ARG A 88 18.88 -4.44 4.00
C ARG A 88 18.52 -4.48 2.52
N LEU A 89 17.22 -4.52 2.20
CA LEU A 89 16.72 -4.70 0.84
C LEU A 89 17.09 -3.50 -0.06
N TYR A 90 16.97 -2.28 0.46
CA TYR A 90 17.20 -1.06 -0.32
C TYR A 90 18.63 -0.97 -0.87
N ALA A 91 19.62 -1.41 -0.10
CA ALA A 91 21.01 -1.45 -0.54
C ALA A 91 21.28 -2.60 -1.53
N ALA A 92 20.58 -3.73 -1.36
CA ALA A 92 20.71 -4.90 -2.23
C ALA A 92 20.09 -4.67 -3.62
N LEU A 93 19.02 -3.87 -3.71
CA LEU A 93 18.27 -3.63 -4.94
C LEU A 93 18.31 -2.16 -5.37
N PRO A 94 19.48 -1.59 -5.73
CA PRO A 94 19.65 -0.17 -6.04
C PRO A 94 18.93 0.29 -7.33
N GLY A 95 18.38 -0.65 -8.09
CA GLY A 95 17.57 -0.42 -9.29
C GLY A 95 16.07 -0.32 -9.02
N LEU A 96 15.61 -0.62 -7.80
CA LEU A 96 14.19 -0.81 -7.49
C LEU A 96 13.40 0.50 -7.65
N LYS A 97 12.34 0.45 -8.45
CA LYS A 97 11.40 1.55 -8.70
C LYS A 97 10.05 1.30 -8.05
N THR A 98 9.63 0.05 -7.94
CA THR A 98 8.35 -0.34 -7.35
C THR A 98 8.56 -1.36 -6.24
N LEU A 99 7.99 -1.08 -5.07
CA LEU A 99 7.88 -2.02 -3.96
C LEU A 99 6.42 -2.10 -3.53
N ILE A 100 5.87 -3.31 -3.59
CA ILE A 100 4.54 -3.63 -3.08
C ILE A 100 4.68 -4.70 -2.00
N ILE A 101 4.04 -4.49 -0.85
CA ILE A 101 4.06 -5.40 0.29
C ILE A 101 2.61 -5.66 0.68
N LYS A 102 2.20 -6.92 0.74
CA LYS A 102 0.86 -7.32 1.21
C LYS A 102 1.00 -8.16 2.48
N GLY A 103 0.26 -7.78 3.52
CA GLY A 103 0.46 -8.23 4.90
C GLY A 103 1.39 -7.29 5.68
N ALA A 104 1.15 -7.16 6.98
CA ALA A 104 1.93 -6.27 7.85
C ALA A 104 2.34 -6.89 9.20
N GLN A 105 2.05 -8.18 9.43
CA GLN A 105 2.47 -8.87 10.65
C GLN A 105 4.00 -8.89 10.70
N ASP A 106 4.60 -8.40 11.77
CA ASP A 106 6.06 -8.28 11.96
C ASP A 106 6.81 -7.50 10.86
N LEU A 107 6.10 -6.68 10.06
CA LEU A 107 6.71 -5.84 9.03
C LEU A 107 7.60 -4.76 9.65
N GLN A 108 8.87 -4.73 9.22
CA GLN A 108 9.81 -3.65 9.50
C GLN A 108 10.35 -3.12 8.17
N LEU A 109 10.12 -1.85 7.88
CA LEU A 109 10.76 -1.17 6.74
C LEU A 109 12.17 -0.72 7.11
N GLY A 110 12.39 -0.35 8.38
CA GLY A 110 13.66 0.14 8.88
C GLY A 110 14.04 1.52 8.34
N ASP A 111 15.35 1.78 8.20
CA ASP A 111 15.87 3.06 7.73
C ASP A 111 15.81 3.16 6.19
N ILE A 112 14.69 3.68 5.69
CA ILE A 112 14.44 3.76 4.25
C ILE A 112 15.25 4.88 3.60
N HIS A 113 16.24 4.53 2.77
CA HIS A 113 16.91 5.46 1.86
C HIS A 113 17.03 4.84 0.48
N HIS A 114 16.30 5.38 -0.51
CA HIS A 114 16.35 4.89 -1.88
C HIS A 114 16.15 6.00 -2.92
N GLU A 115 17.12 6.18 -3.81
CA GLU A 115 17.14 7.27 -4.80
C GLU A 115 16.22 7.05 -6.01
N LYS A 116 15.78 5.81 -6.24
CA LYS A 116 15.02 5.44 -7.44
C LYS A 116 13.63 4.87 -7.17
N LEU A 117 13.24 4.71 -5.90
CA LEU A 117 11.94 4.14 -5.58
C LEU A 117 10.88 5.18 -5.92
N GLU A 118 10.02 4.85 -6.88
CA GLU A 118 8.97 5.71 -7.41
C GLU A 118 7.58 5.30 -6.90
N HIS A 119 7.37 4.03 -6.55
CA HIS A 119 6.11 3.49 -6.05
C HIS A 119 6.35 2.65 -4.80
N LEU A 120 5.64 3.00 -3.73
CA LEU A 120 5.56 2.20 -2.51
C LEU A 120 4.09 1.96 -2.17
N GLU A 121 3.72 0.70 -2.03
CA GLU A 121 2.38 0.29 -1.66
C GLU A 121 2.40 -0.77 -0.57
N ILE A 122 1.63 -0.53 0.49
CA ILE A 122 1.50 -1.45 1.63
C ILE A 122 0.02 -1.77 1.78
N ILE A 123 -0.31 -3.04 1.55
CA ILE A 123 -1.66 -3.59 1.61
C ILE A 123 -1.77 -4.33 2.95
N SER A 124 -2.62 -3.87 3.87
CA SER A 124 -2.76 -4.45 5.19
C SER A 124 -4.20 -4.43 5.70
N GLY A 125 -4.55 -5.44 6.50
CA GLY A 125 -5.74 -5.45 7.34
C GLY A 125 -5.63 -4.53 8.57
N GLY A 126 -4.41 -4.17 8.98
CA GLY A 126 -4.07 -3.24 10.05
C GLY A 126 -2.60 -2.85 10.00
N LEU A 127 -2.30 -1.57 9.81
CA LEU A 127 -0.92 -1.09 9.65
C LEU A 127 -0.32 -0.64 10.99
N HIS A 128 0.73 -1.32 11.43
CA HIS A 128 1.41 -1.03 12.68
C HIS A 128 2.10 0.36 12.68
N SER A 129 2.17 0.96 13.86
CA SER A 129 2.66 2.31 14.14
C SER A 129 4.16 2.46 13.90
N ASN A 130 4.94 1.38 14.03
CA ASN A 130 6.34 1.36 13.64
C ASN A 130 6.49 1.63 12.14
N VAL A 131 5.65 1.05 11.29
CA VAL A 131 5.69 1.26 9.83
C VAL A 131 5.40 2.73 9.50
N LEU A 132 4.39 3.33 10.14
CA LEU A 132 4.10 4.76 9.99
C LEU A 132 5.29 5.63 10.44
N SER A 133 5.92 5.28 11.56
CA SER A 133 7.09 5.98 12.10
C SER A 133 8.31 5.88 11.17
N GLU A 134 8.58 4.71 10.60
CA GLU A 134 9.67 4.47 9.66
C GLU A 134 9.46 5.26 8.36
N LEU A 135 8.23 5.28 7.83
CA LEU A 135 7.89 6.10 6.66
C LEU A 135 8.09 7.61 6.90
N LYS A 136 7.82 8.12 8.10
CA LYS A 136 8.08 9.54 8.44
C LYS A 136 9.57 9.89 8.40
N ASN A 137 10.45 8.91 8.57
CA ASN A 137 11.90 9.09 8.53
C ASN A 137 12.52 8.73 7.18
N ALA A 138 11.69 8.31 6.21
CA ALA A 138 12.14 7.84 4.91
C ALA A 138 12.76 8.94 4.06
N ARG A 139 13.78 8.56 3.27
CA ARG A 139 14.42 9.40 2.25
C ARG A 139 14.16 8.81 0.88
N LEU A 140 13.04 9.22 0.29
CA LEU A 140 12.55 8.72 -0.99
C LEU A 140 12.32 9.88 -1.96
N PRO A 141 13.39 10.55 -2.44
CA PRO A 141 13.28 11.76 -3.25
C PRO A 141 12.58 11.55 -4.60
N ALA A 142 12.54 10.31 -5.10
CA ALA A 142 11.91 9.94 -6.35
C ALA A 142 10.47 9.40 -6.20
N LEU A 143 9.93 9.31 -4.97
CA LEU A 143 8.62 8.70 -4.73
C LEU A 143 7.50 9.52 -5.38
N LYS A 144 6.79 8.90 -6.32
CA LYS A 144 5.66 9.47 -7.05
C LYS A 144 4.33 8.91 -6.55
N THR A 145 4.32 7.67 -6.06
CA THR A 145 3.14 6.98 -5.55
C THR A 145 3.39 6.41 -4.17
N LEU A 146 2.51 6.74 -3.23
CA LEU A 146 2.43 6.15 -1.90
C LEU A 146 0.99 5.68 -1.68
N LYS A 147 0.81 4.37 -1.47
CA LYS A 147 -0.50 3.77 -1.19
C LYS A 147 -0.45 2.99 0.10
N LEU A 148 -1.31 3.34 1.05
CA LEU A 148 -1.40 2.69 2.35
C LEU A 148 -2.84 2.23 2.57
N TYR A 149 -3.01 0.91 2.68
CA TYR A 149 -4.22 0.32 3.24
C TYR A 149 -4.03 0.26 4.76
N LEU A 150 -4.73 1.16 5.44
CA LEU A 150 -4.48 1.43 6.87
C LEU A 150 -5.03 0.33 7.77
N GLY A 151 -6.17 -0.23 7.40
CA GLY A 151 -6.82 -1.28 8.17
C GLY A 151 -7.48 -0.77 9.45
N ILE A 152 -7.72 -1.68 10.39
CA ILE A 152 -8.38 -1.41 11.68
C ILE A 152 -7.64 -2.08 12.85
N GLU A 153 -7.98 -1.64 14.07
CA GLU A 153 -7.33 -2.10 15.31
C GLU A 153 -7.40 -3.62 15.49
N ASP A 154 -8.54 -4.24 15.14
CA ASP A 154 -8.77 -5.68 15.27
C ASP A 154 -7.78 -6.54 14.46
N TYR A 155 -7.12 -5.95 13.46
CA TYR A 155 -6.15 -6.62 12.58
C TYR A 155 -4.77 -5.96 12.59
N GLY A 156 -4.44 -5.19 13.64
CA GLY A 156 -3.07 -4.73 13.92
C GLY A 156 -2.83 -3.22 13.77
N PHE A 157 -3.81 -2.41 13.35
CA PHE A 157 -3.61 -0.96 13.36
C PHE A 157 -3.51 -0.44 14.81
N ASP A 158 -2.36 0.11 15.20
CA ASP A 158 -2.14 0.69 16.53
C ASP A 158 -1.61 2.15 16.46
N GLY A 159 -1.67 2.75 15.26
CA GLY A 159 -1.30 4.14 15.03
C GLY A 159 -2.45 5.12 15.32
N SER A 160 -2.21 6.40 15.03
CA SER A 160 -3.23 7.44 15.10
C SER A 160 -3.43 8.13 13.74
N LEU A 161 -4.56 8.85 13.59
CA LEU A 161 -4.75 9.71 12.42
C LEU A 161 -3.70 10.82 12.32
N ASP A 162 -3.14 11.28 13.44
CA ASP A 162 -2.01 12.22 13.40
C ASP A 162 -0.75 11.57 12.79
N ASP A 163 -0.53 10.29 13.06
CA ASP A 163 0.57 9.55 12.46
C ASP A 163 0.40 9.36 10.97
N VAL A 164 -0.79 8.98 10.53
CA VAL A 164 -1.15 8.85 9.12
C VAL A 164 -1.01 10.19 8.40
N MET A 165 -1.58 11.25 8.97
CA MET A 165 -1.60 12.56 8.32
C MET A 165 -0.23 13.25 8.29
N ALA A 166 0.71 12.86 9.16
CA ALA A 166 2.09 13.31 9.08
C ALA A 166 2.80 12.82 7.80
N LEU A 167 2.31 11.74 7.16
CA LEU A 167 2.82 11.25 5.87
C LEU A 167 2.29 12.05 4.68
N ALA A 168 1.19 12.78 4.84
CA ALA A 168 0.63 13.66 3.81
C ALA A 168 1.36 15.02 3.77
N SER A 169 2.69 14.97 3.56
CA SER A 169 3.60 16.12 3.62
C SER A 169 4.46 16.21 2.36
N LYS A 170 4.43 17.38 1.71
CA LYS A 170 5.29 17.66 0.54
C LYS A 170 6.79 17.71 0.88
N ASP A 171 7.13 18.06 2.12
CA ASP A 171 8.53 18.17 2.55
C ASP A 171 9.13 16.76 2.71
N LEU A 172 8.30 15.79 3.09
CA LEU A 172 8.67 14.39 3.16
C LEU A 172 8.73 13.74 1.77
N PHE A 173 7.73 14.00 0.92
CA PHE A 173 7.63 13.42 -0.42
C PHE A 173 7.49 14.50 -1.52
N PRO A 174 8.59 15.16 -1.91
CA PRO A 174 8.53 16.31 -2.82
C PRO A 174 8.15 15.96 -4.26
N ALA A 175 8.26 14.69 -4.67
CA ALA A 175 7.91 14.20 -6.00
C ALA A 175 6.53 13.50 -6.05
N LEU A 176 5.82 13.40 -4.92
CA LEU A 176 4.60 12.61 -4.82
C LEU A 176 3.46 13.23 -5.63
N THR A 177 2.90 12.46 -6.55
CA THR A 177 1.75 12.87 -7.35
C THR A 177 0.54 11.95 -7.16
N HIS A 178 0.73 10.82 -6.50
CA HIS A 178 -0.33 9.87 -6.21
C HIS A 178 -0.24 9.51 -4.72
N LEU A 179 -1.31 9.83 -3.98
CA LEU A 179 -1.45 9.44 -2.58
C LEU A 179 -2.73 8.64 -2.38
N GLY A 180 -2.60 7.42 -1.85
CA GLY A 180 -3.70 6.61 -1.38
C GLY A 180 -3.63 6.41 0.13
N LEU A 181 -4.65 6.90 0.84
CA LEU A 181 -4.85 6.65 2.27
C LEU A 181 -6.21 5.96 2.40
N MET A 182 -6.19 4.64 2.32
CA MET A 182 -7.37 3.83 2.06
C MET A 182 -7.66 2.90 3.23
N ASN A 183 -8.80 2.21 3.14
CA ASN A 183 -9.07 1.05 3.97
C ASN A 183 -9.11 1.35 5.48
N SER A 184 -9.69 2.49 5.86
CA SER A 184 -9.79 2.89 7.27
C SER A 184 -11.25 2.92 7.77
N GLY A 185 -11.42 2.61 9.05
CA GLY A 185 -12.67 2.89 9.78
C GLY A 185 -12.95 4.39 9.99
N GLU A 186 -11.93 5.24 9.87
CA GLU A 186 -12.01 6.70 10.08
C GLU A 186 -11.86 7.49 8.76
N GLN A 187 -12.27 6.89 7.63
CA GLN A 187 -12.04 7.43 6.28
C GLN A 187 -12.64 8.84 6.06
N ASP A 188 -13.77 9.18 6.69
CA ASP A 188 -14.34 10.53 6.66
C ASP A 188 -13.36 11.59 7.20
N GLU A 189 -12.68 11.29 8.30
CA GLU A 189 -11.76 12.21 8.94
C GLU A 189 -10.44 12.30 8.16
N ILE A 190 -9.96 11.19 7.61
CA ILE A 190 -8.83 11.17 6.67
C ILE A 190 -9.13 12.06 5.46
N ALA A 191 -10.31 11.90 4.83
CA ALA A 191 -10.74 12.73 3.72
C ALA A 191 -10.72 14.22 4.11
N ARG A 192 -11.32 14.58 5.26
CA ARG A 192 -11.32 15.97 5.73
C ARG A 192 -9.92 16.54 5.92
N ARG A 193 -9.00 15.76 6.52
CA ARG A 193 -7.65 16.22 6.85
C ARG A 193 -6.72 16.29 5.64
N VAL A 194 -6.79 15.33 4.73
CA VAL A 194 -5.96 15.35 3.52
C VAL A 194 -6.30 16.52 2.61
N LEU A 195 -7.57 16.95 2.57
CA LEU A 195 -8.00 18.14 1.82
C LEU A 195 -7.36 19.44 2.33
N GLN A 196 -6.91 19.44 3.59
CA GLN A 196 -6.26 20.57 4.25
C GLN A 196 -4.73 20.45 4.24
N SER A 197 -4.18 19.30 3.81
CA SER A 197 -2.74 19.05 3.75
C SER A 197 -2.03 19.92 2.73
N ASP A 198 -0.71 20.05 2.89
CA ASP A 198 0.14 20.79 1.96
C ASP A 198 0.61 19.96 0.76
N ILE A 199 0.41 18.64 0.80
CA ILE A 199 0.68 17.73 -0.32
C ILE A 199 -0.39 17.82 -1.41
N LEU A 200 -1.65 18.12 -1.05
CA LEU A 200 -2.77 18.13 -2.00
C LEU A 200 -2.49 18.88 -3.33
N PRO A 201 -1.89 20.09 -3.33
CA PRO A 201 -1.70 20.88 -4.56
C PRO A 201 -0.76 20.23 -5.60
N GLN A 202 0.12 19.30 -5.21
CA GLN A 202 0.99 18.57 -6.14
C GLN A 202 0.42 17.21 -6.59
N LEU A 203 -0.62 16.72 -5.92
CA LEU A 203 -1.25 15.47 -6.30
C LEU A 203 -1.97 15.60 -7.65
N LYS A 204 -1.94 14.49 -8.38
CA LYS A 204 -2.72 14.19 -9.59
C LYS A 204 -3.77 13.13 -9.28
N VAL A 205 -3.46 12.19 -8.39
CA VAL A 205 -4.37 11.14 -7.96
C VAL A 205 -4.47 11.16 -6.43
N LEU A 206 -5.71 11.18 -5.93
CA LEU A 206 -6.02 11.00 -4.53
C LEU A 206 -6.94 9.79 -4.38
N GLU A 207 -6.52 8.78 -3.62
CA GLU A 207 -7.33 7.59 -3.33
C GLU A 207 -7.76 7.58 -1.85
N LEU A 208 -9.07 7.50 -1.63
CA LEU A 208 -9.75 7.47 -0.32
C LEU A 208 -10.75 6.31 -0.24
N SER A 209 -10.51 5.27 -1.04
CA SER A 209 -11.32 4.09 -1.26
C SER A 209 -11.20 3.05 -0.14
N CYS A 210 -11.97 1.97 -0.27
CA CYS A 210 -11.92 0.78 0.58
C CYS A 210 -12.25 1.02 2.07
N GLY A 211 -12.69 2.21 2.44
CA GLY A 211 -12.90 2.61 3.83
C GLY A 211 -14.33 3.04 4.12
N THR A 212 -14.52 3.51 5.35
CA THR A 212 -15.80 4.06 5.86
C THR A 212 -16.02 5.49 5.36
N LEU A 213 -16.07 5.69 4.04
CA LEU A 213 -16.34 7.01 3.47
C LEU A 213 -17.85 7.22 3.37
N THR A 214 -18.41 8.03 4.25
CA THR A 214 -19.84 8.35 4.32
C THR A 214 -20.12 9.74 3.76
N ASP A 215 -21.39 10.15 3.77
CA ASP A 215 -21.79 11.51 3.36
C ASP A 215 -21.07 12.61 4.15
N LYS A 216 -20.50 12.33 5.34
CA LYS A 216 -19.67 13.31 6.07
C LYS A 216 -18.38 13.62 5.31
N GLY A 217 -17.65 12.61 4.84
CA GLY A 217 -16.50 12.79 3.97
C GLY A 217 -16.90 13.38 2.62
N GLY A 218 -18.07 12.98 2.08
CA GLY A 218 -18.67 13.57 0.89
C GLY A 218 -18.90 15.09 1.01
N GLU A 219 -19.46 15.58 2.12
CA GLU A 219 -19.62 17.02 2.35
C GLU A 219 -18.26 17.72 2.47
N ALA A 220 -17.25 17.12 3.11
CA ALA A 220 -15.90 17.69 3.17
C ALA A 220 -15.28 17.86 1.76
N LEU A 221 -15.48 16.89 0.86
CA LEU A 221 -15.08 16.98 -0.54
C LEU A 221 -15.80 18.13 -1.27
N LEU A 222 -17.11 18.29 -1.05
CA LEU A 222 -17.89 19.40 -1.64
C LEU A 222 -17.44 20.76 -1.13
N GLU A 223 -17.12 20.89 0.15
CA GLU A 223 -16.59 22.11 0.77
C GLU A 223 -15.24 22.52 0.16
N HIS A 224 -14.39 21.55 -0.19
CA HIS A 224 -13.06 21.80 -0.76
C HIS A 224 -12.99 21.61 -2.28
N LYS A 225 -14.13 21.51 -2.97
CA LYS A 225 -14.20 21.16 -4.40
C LYS A 225 -13.29 21.98 -5.32
N GLU A 226 -13.07 23.26 -5.02
CA GLU A 226 -12.20 24.13 -5.82
C GLU A 226 -10.74 23.69 -5.76
N ARG A 227 -10.30 23.12 -4.63
CA ARG A 227 -8.95 22.57 -4.42
C ARG A 227 -8.76 21.18 -5.02
N LEU A 228 -9.79 20.60 -5.64
CA LEU A 228 -9.75 19.26 -6.22
C LEU A 228 -9.77 19.27 -7.75
N GLN A 229 -10.12 20.41 -8.37
CA GLN A 229 -10.29 20.49 -9.84
C GLN A 229 -8.99 20.27 -10.63
N HIS A 230 -7.82 20.32 -9.98
CA HIS A 230 -6.54 20.04 -10.62
C HIS A 230 -6.19 18.55 -10.64
N LEU A 231 -6.88 17.72 -9.85
CA LEU A 231 -6.66 16.28 -9.85
C LEU A 231 -7.04 15.69 -11.21
N GLU A 232 -6.24 14.72 -11.65
CA GLU A 232 -6.56 13.86 -12.79
C GLU A 232 -7.60 12.82 -12.37
N LYS A 233 -7.50 12.26 -11.15
CA LYS A 233 -8.43 11.26 -10.60
C LYS A 233 -8.65 11.44 -9.10
N LEU A 234 -9.90 11.31 -8.67
CA LEU A 234 -10.31 11.09 -7.27
C LEU A 234 -10.92 9.69 -7.15
N ASP A 235 -10.24 8.78 -6.46
CA ASP A 235 -10.70 7.41 -6.29
C ASP A 235 -11.41 7.23 -4.95
N LEU A 236 -12.70 6.92 -5.00
CA LEU A 236 -13.56 6.65 -3.86
C LEU A 236 -14.20 5.26 -3.95
N HIS A 237 -13.72 4.34 -4.79
CA HIS A 237 -14.36 3.02 -4.93
C HIS A 237 -14.47 2.31 -3.57
N TYR A 238 -15.51 1.48 -3.41
CA TYR A 238 -15.87 0.90 -2.12
C TYR A 238 -16.05 1.99 -1.05
N HIS A 239 -17.26 2.56 -1.02
CA HIS A 239 -17.64 3.65 -0.12
C HIS A 239 -19.05 3.46 0.43
N TYR A 240 -19.44 4.30 1.38
CA TYR A 240 -20.78 4.36 1.98
C TYR A 240 -21.55 5.66 1.63
N LEU A 241 -21.13 6.38 0.58
CA LEU A 241 -21.84 7.57 0.08
C LEU A 241 -23.24 7.23 -0.43
N THR A 242 -24.22 8.03 -0.03
CA THR A 242 -25.58 7.89 -0.53
C THR A 242 -25.67 8.22 -2.02
N PRO A 243 -26.67 7.68 -2.76
CA PRO A 243 -26.88 8.06 -4.15
C PRO A 243 -27.10 9.57 -4.36
N GLU A 244 -27.61 10.26 -3.35
CA GLU A 244 -27.81 11.71 -3.37
C GLU A 244 -26.47 12.44 -3.28
N MET A 245 -25.59 12.02 -2.36
CA MET A 245 -24.24 12.56 -2.24
C MET A 245 -23.39 12.32 -3.50
N GLN A 246 -23.42 11.11 -4.04
CA GLN A 246 -22.70 10.79 -5.30
C GLN A 246 -23.13 11.73 -6.44
N LYS A 247 -24.43 12.01 -6.58
CA LYS A 247 -24.94 12.97 -7.58
C LYS A 247 -24.42 14.39 -7.33
N LYS A 248 -24.36 14.83 -6.07
CA LYS A 248 -23.80 16.15 -5.72
C LYS A 248 -22.32 16.24 -6.11
N LEU A 249 -21.53 15.20 -5.82
CA LEU A 249 -20.11 15.15 -6.15
C LEU A 249 -19.88 15.22 -7.66
N LEU A 250 -20.58 14.37 -8.44
CA LEU A 250 -20.51 14.38 -9.91
C LEU A 250 -20.95 15.73 -10.52
N ALA A 251 -21.87 16.44 -9.89
CA ALA A 251 -22.31 17.76 -10.35
C ALA A 251 -21.30 18.88 -9.97
N ALA A 252 -20.53 18.69 -8.91
CA ALA A 252 -19.63 19.71 -8.35
C ALA A 252 -18.19 19.61 -8.86
N LEU A 253 -17.75 18.42 -9.23
CA LEU A 253 -16.37 18.11 -9.62
C LEU A 253 -16.34 17.68 -11.09
N SER A 254 -15.43 18.25 -11.88
CA SER A 254 -15.29 17.96 -13.33
C SER A 254 -14.10 17.06 -13.65
N ILE A 255 -13.57 16.37 -12.63
CA ILE A 255 -12.44 15.43 -12.71
C ILE A 255 -12.94 14.00 -12.91
N ASP A 256 -12.03 13.07 -13.19
CA ASP A 256 -12.37 11.64 -13.12
C ASP A 256 -12.62 11.24 -11.67
N ILE A 257 -13.79 10.66 -11.39
CA ILE A 257 -14.16 10.22 -10.04
C ILE A 257 -14.64 8.79 -10.12
N ASP A 258 -13.92 7.91 -9.43
CA ASP A 258 -14.36 6.54 -9.22
C ASP A 258 -15.22 6.47 -7.97
N MET A 259 -16.48 6.07 -8.12
CA MET A 259 -17.44 5.83 -7.04
C MET A 259 -18.14 4.46 -7.26
N SER A 260 -17.40 3.52 -7.84
CA SER A 260 -17.85 2.14 -7.98
C SER A 260 -17.95 1.44 -6.61
N ASP A 261 -18.64 0.30 -6.58
CA ASP A 261 -18.78 -0.54 -5.38
C ASP A 261 -19.39 0.15 -4.15
N ALA A 262 -20.38 1.02 -4.39
CA ALA A 262 -21.16 1.64 -3.34
C ALA A 262 -21.80 0.60 -2.39
N CYS A 263 -21.46 0.68 -1.12
CA CYS A 263 -21.98 -0.19 -0.07
C CYS A 263 -23.36 0.28 0.42
N HIS A 264 -24.22 -0.67 0.81
CA HIS A 264 -25.58 -0.41 1.26
C HIS A 264 -25.88 -1.15 2.57
N GLY A 265 -26.04 -0.41 3.67
CA GLY A 265 -26.53 -0.95 4.95
C GLY A 265 -25.78 -0.46 6.20
N ASP A 266 -26.49 -0.39 7.33
CA ASP A 266 -26.00 0.14 8.62
C ASP A 266 -25.12 -0.85 9.41
N ARG A 267 -25.01 -2.12 8.99
CA ARG A 267 -24.64 -3.20 9.93
C ARG A 267 -23.18 -3.57 10.03
N TYR A 268 -22.34 -3.15 9.08
CA TYR A 268 -20.93 -3.52 9.06
C TYR A 268 -20.18 -2.40 8.34
N ILE A 269 -19.96 -1.30 9.06
CA ILE A 269 -19.05 -0.24 8.66
C ILE A 269 -17.64 -0.75 8.99
N HIS A 270 -16.94 -1.28 8.00
CA HIS A 270 -15.59 -1.81 8.17
C HIS A 270 -14.69 -1.36 7.02
N ALA A 271 -13.39 -1.46 7.24
CA ALA A 271 -12.40 -1.47 6.17
C ALA A 271 -12.67 -2.68 5.24
N MET A 272 -12.50 -2.52 3.92
CA MET A 272 -12.77 -3.57 2.92
C MET A 272 -11.83 -4.76 3.05
N ILE A 273 -10.56 -4.46 3.27
CA ILE A 273 -9.47 -5.43 3.31
C ILE A 273 -9.08 -5.59 4.77
N THR A 274 -9.49 -6.69 5.38
CA THR A 274 -9.24 -6.96 6.80
C THR A 274 -8.76 -8.40 7.02
N GLU A 275 -9.34 -9.34 6.28
CA GLU A 275 -8.99 -10.76 6.18
C GLU A 275 -8.67 -11.10 4.72
#